data_AF-A0A1E7F5D5-F1
#
_entry.id   AF-A0A1E7F5D5-F1
#
_cell.length_a   1.000
_cell.length_b   1.000
_cell.length_c   1.000
_cell.angle_alpha   90.00
_cell.angle_beta   90.00
_cell.angle_gamma   90.00
#
_symmetry.space_group_name_H-M   'P 1'
#
loop_
_entity.id
_entity.type
_entity.pdbx_description
1 polymer ?
#
loop_
_entity_poly.entity_id
_entity_poly.type
_entity_poly.pdbx_seq_one_letter_code
_entity_poly.pdbx_strand_id
1 'polypeptide(L)'
;MDFYFPDKGKANRFISFLESVVPTKIKTSKKLIGTDDKSNISNFKYTNFIEVCPLCKDDLLYLPARTARNLGNITRLVMVKAISNVIHLIDPLSGQMAQLSGDAFWRDPVRPVITAARTRMTRYVVLGKEPIMLRKNV
;
A
#
# COMPACT_ATOMS: atom_id res chain seq x y z
N MET A 1 6.37 -16.20 0.60
CA MET A 1 7.50 -16.20 1.58
C MET A 1 6.85 -16.32 2.92
N ASP A 2 7.25 -17.32 3.70
CA ASP A 2 6.51 -17.73 4.88
C ASP A 2 7.40 -17.64 6.11
N PHE A 3 6.90 -17.01 7.17
CA PHE A 3 7.59 -16.84 8.44
C PHE A 3 6.91 -17.70 9.51
N TYR A 4 7.70 -18.48 10.25
CA TYR A 4 7.21 -19.33 11.33
C TYR A 4 7.64 -18.77 12.68
N PHE A 5 6.69 -18.67 13.61
CA PHE A 5 6.92 -18.17 14.96
C PHE A 5 6.55 -19.24 15.98
N PRO A 6 7.33 -19.39 17.07
CA PRO A 6 7.03 -20.36 18.12
C PRO A 6 5.83 -19.93 18.99
N ASP A 7 5.59 -18.63 19.09
CA ASP A 7 4.50 -18.06 19.88
C ASP A 7 3.72 -17.01 19.09
N LYS A 8 2.43 -16.88 19.44
CA LYS A 8 1.51 -15.93 18.81
C LYS A 8 1.90 -14.46 19.08
N GLY A 9 2.52 -14.17 20.23
CA GLY A 9 2.92 -12.83 20.62
C GLY A 9 3.97 -12.24 19.67
N LYS A 10 5.01 -13.01 19.34
CA LYS A 10 6.05 -12.63 18.37
C LYS A 10 5.48 -12.45 16.97
N ALA A 11 4.59 -13.34 16.54
CA ALA A 11 3.91 -13.19 15.26
C ALA A 11 3.12 -11.87 15.19
N ASN A 12 2.37 -11.54 16.24
CA ASN A 12 1.60 -10.28 16.29
C ASN A 12 2.52 -9.06 16.28
N ARG A 13 3.63 -9.07 17.01
CA ARG A 13 4.61 -7.95 16.97
C ARG A 13 5.19 -7.75 15.57
N PHE A 14 5.49 -8.83 14.86
CA PHE A 14 5.96 -8.76 13.48
C PHE A 14 4.89 -8.19 12.54
N ILE A 15 3.64 -8.60 12.70
CA ILE A 15 2.51 -8.07 11.93
C ILE A 15 2.33 -6.56 12.19
N SER A 16 2.34 -6.14 13.45
CA SER A 16 2.23 -4.72 13.82
C SER A 16 3.39 -3.89 13.28
N PHE A 17 4.59 -4.46 13.21
CA PHE A 17 5.71 -3.81 12.52
C PHE A 17 5.42 -3.62 11.02
N LEU A 18 4.93 -4.65 10.33
CA LEU A 18 4.58 -4.54 8.90
C LEU A 18 3.52 -3.48 8.64
N GLU A 19 2.45 -3.45 9.45
CA GLU A 19 1.40 -2.43 9.37
C GLU A 19 1.93 -1.00 9.56
N SER A 20 3.01 -0.84 10.34
CA SER A 20 3.65 0.47 10.58
C SER A 20 4.52 0.97 9.43
N VAL A 21 4.96 0.08 8.53
CA VAL A 21 5.90 0.42 7.46
C VAL A 21 5.29 0.36 6.06
N VAL A 22 4.28 -0.49 5.85
CA VAL A 22 3.61 -0.67 4.55
C VAL A 22 2.11 -0.87 4.71
N PRO A 23 1.28 -0.52 3.70
CA PRO A 23 -0.15 -0.75 3.78
C PRO A 23 -0.42 -2.23 3.55
N THR A 24 -1.00 -2.90 4.55
CA THR A 24 -1.28 -4.34 4.52
C THR A 24 -2.76 -4.64 4.70
N LYS A 25 -3.17 -5.81 4.21
CA LYS A 25 -4.46 -6.43 4.54
C LYS A 25 -4.21 -7.81 5.13
N ILE A 26 -4.78 -8.07 6.30
CA ILE A 26 -4.49 -9.30 7.05
C ILE A 26 -5.74 -10.16 7.16
N LYS A 27 -5.58 -11.47 6.97
CA LYS A 27 -6.60 -12.47 7.21
C LYS A 27 -6.04 -13.57 8.12
N THR A 28 -6.62 -13.71 9.31
CA THR A 28 -6.20 -14.73 10.28
C THR A 28 -7.09 -15.95 10.21
N SER A 29 -6.48 -17.14 10.26
CA SER A 29 -7.17 -18.42 10.46
C SER A 29 -6.53 -19.17 11.63
N LYS A 30 -7.33 -20.03 12.26
CA LYS A 30 -6.87 -20.92 13.34
C LYS A 30 -7.33 -22.34 13.03
N LYS A 31 -6.46 -23.32 13.28
CA LYS A 31 -6.74 -24.75 13.18
C LYS A 31 -6.54 -25.38 14.56
N LEU A 32 -7.54 -26.11 15.04
CA LEU A 32 -7.41 -26.91 16.26
C LEU A 32 -6.47 -28.09 15.97
N ILE A 33 -5.45 -28.26 16.81
CA ILE A 33 -4.45 -29.34 16.71
C ILE A 33 -4.76 -30.45 17.73
N GLY A 34 -5.32 -30.09 18.88
CA GLY A 34 -5.77 -31.05 19.87
C GLY A 34 -6.43 -30.35 21.06
N THR A 35 -7.22 -31.12 21.81
CA THR A 35 -7.88 -30.66 23.03
C THR A 35 -7.53 -31.63 24.15
N ASP A 36 -7.25 -31.11 25.33
CA ASP A 36 -7.17 -31.87 26.57
C ASP A 36 -8.45 -31.61 27.38
N ASP A 37 -9.37 -32.58 27.35
CA ASP A 37 -10.69 -32.47 27.98
C ASP A 37 -10.60 -32.47 29.52
N LYS A 38 -9.49 -32.97 30.10
CA LYS A 38 -9.30 -33.00 31.56
C LYS A 38 -8.89 -31.65 32.10
N SER A 39 -8.11 -30.88 31.34
CA SER A 39 -7.64 -29.54 31.70
C SER A 39 -8.40 -28.42 30.98
N ASN A 40 -9.31 -28.75 30.08
CA ASN A 40 -10.04 -27.82 29.21
C ASN A 40 -9.10 -26.91 28.38
N ILE A 41 -7.93 -27.43 27.99
CA ILE A 41 -6.94 -26.70 27.19
C ILE A 41 -7.06 -27.13 25.73
N SER A 42 -7.25 -26.17 24.83
CA SER A 42 -7.29 -26.39 23.37
C SER A 42 -6.05 -25.78 22.70
N ASN A 43 -5.30 -26.61 21.98
CA ASN A 43 -4.10 -26.21 21.25
C ASN A 43 -4.45 -25.81 19.82
N PHE A 44 -4.16 -24.56 19.44
CA PHE A 44 -4.43 -24.04 18.11
C PHE A 44 -3.15 -23.67 17.36
N LYS A 45 -3.10 -24.00 16.07
CA LYS A 45 -2.14 -23.45 15.11
C LYS A 45 -2.77 -22.27 14.40
N TYR A 46 -2.10 -21.12 14.43
CA TYR A 46 -2.56 -19.90 13.80
C TYR A 46 -1.80 -19.66 12.48
N THR A 47 -2.52 -19.20 11.46
CA THR A 47 -1.94 -18.77 10.18
C THR A 47 -2.46 -17.37 9.87
N ASN A 48 -1.56 -16.42 9.66
CA ASN A 48 -1.89 -15.07 9.23
C ASN A 48 -1.49 -14.91 7.76
N PHE A 49 -2.47 -14.64 6.90
CA PHE A 49 -2.24 -14.28 5.51
C PHE A 49 -2.14 -12.76 5.42
N ILE A 50 -0.99 -12.25 4.99
CA ILE A 50 -0.71 -10.82 4.91
C ILE A 50 -0.54 -10.46 3.43
N GLU A 51 -1.38 -9.57 2.94
CA GLU A 51 -1.35 -9.05 1.59
C GLU A 51 -0.77 -7.63 1.64
N VAL A 52 0.37 -7.40 0.98
CA VAL A 52 1.01 -6.08 0.89
C VAL A 52 0.43 -5.33 -0.32
N CYS A 53 0.30 -4.00 -0.22
CA CYS A 53 -0.10 -3.18 -1.36
C CYS A 53 0.77 -3.48 -2.60
N PRO A 54 0.17 -3.78 -3.76
CA PRO A 54 0.91 -4.17 -4.96
C PRO A 54 1.51 -2.99 -5.74
N LEU A 55 1.26 -1.76 -5.29
CA LEU A 55 1.81 -0.57 -5.92
C LEU A 55 3.29 -0.42 -5.56
N CYS A 56 4.05 0.22 -6.44
CA CYS A 56 5.45 0.55 -6.24
C CYS A 56 5.69 2.05 -6.39
N LYS A 57 6.84 2.52 -5.89
CA LYS A 57 7.33 3.86 -6.17
C LYS A 57 7.50 4.05 -7.69
N ASP A 58 7.14 5.23 -8.18
CA ASP A 58 7.20 5.66 -9.59
C ASP A 58 6.19 4.95 -10.53
N ASP A 59 5.21 4.23 -9.97
CA ASP A 59 4.08 3.70 -10.76
C ASP A 59 3.13 4.82 -11.22
N LEU A 60 2.65 4.72 -12.46
CA LEU A 60 1.63 5.62 -13.02
C LEU A 60 0.24 5.03 -12.82
N LEU A 61 -0.63 5.75 -12.12
CA LEU A 61 -1.99 5.33 -11.79
C LEU A 61 -3.03 6.18 -12.50
N TYR A 62 -4.16 5.55 -12.79
CA TYR A 62 -5.38 6.24 -13.19
C TYR A 62 -6.48 6.03 -12.15
N LEU A 63 -6.78 7.07 -11.39
CA LEU A 63 -7.71 7.02 -10.27
C LEU A 63 -9.18 7.01 -10.75
N PRO A 64 -10.05 6.26 -10.06
CA PRO A 64 -11.49 6.42 -10.15
C PRO A 64 -11.89 7.86 -9.80
N ALA A 65 -12.90 8.40 -10.50
CA ALA A 65 -13.32 9.79 -10.33
C ALA A 65 -13.75 10.11 -8.88
N ARG A 66 -14.38 9.14 -8.19
CA ARG A 66 -14.77 9.27 -6.79
C ARG A 66 -13.56 9.40 -5.87
N THR A 67 -12.55 8.56 -6.07
CA THR A 67 -11.31 8.57 -5.27
C THR A 67 -10.52 9.86 -5.50
N ALA A 68 -10.39 10.30 -6.75
CA ALA A 68 -9.75 11.57 -7.10
C ALA A 68 -10.44 12.78 -6.43
N ARG A 69 -11.79 12.81 -6.44
CA ARG A 69 -12.57 13.85 -5.76
C ARG A 69 -12.32 13.86 -4.25
N ASN A 70 -12.29 12.68 -3.62
CA ASN A 70 -12.05 12.55 -2.18
C ASN A 70 -10.61 12.95 -1.78
N LEU A 71 -9.66 12.85 -2.70
CA LEU A 71 -8.24 13.21 -2.50
C LEU A 71 -7.97 14.70 -2.81
N GLY A 72 -8.91 15.58 -2.46
CA GLY A 72 -8.76 17.02 -2.68
C GLY A 72 -8.92 17.43 -4.15
N ASN A 73 -9.79 16.73 -4.88
CA ASN A 73 -10.02 16.94 -6.31
C ASN A 73 -8.74 16.91 -7.16
N ILE A 74 -7.81 16.03 -6.78
CA ILE A 74 -6.59 15.77 -7.56
C ILE A 74 -6.96 15.26 -8.95
N THR A 75 -6.08 15.49 -9.93
CA THR A 75 -6.25 14.92 -11.26
C THR A 75 -6.28 13.39 -11.20
N ARG A 76 -6.88 12.77 -12.22
CA ARG A 76 -7.03 11.31 -12.24
C ARG A 76 -5.74 10.59 -12.62
N LEU A 77 -4.83 11.25 -13.33
CA LEU A 77 -3.56 10.68 -13.74
C LEU A 77 -2.47 11.12 -12.74
N VAL A 78 -2.02 10.20 -11.90
CA VAL A 78 -1.09 10.49 -10.80
C VAL A 78 0.03 9.47 -10.76
N MET A 79 1.15 9.85 -10.16
CA MET A 79 2.26 8.93 -9.90
C MET A 79 2.36 8.60 -8.41
N VAL A 80 2.83 7.38 -8.10
CA VAL A 80 3.18 7.01 -6.74
C VAL A 80 4.54 7.62 -6.40
N LYS A 81 4.55 8.58 -5.48
CA LYS A 81 5.78 9.25 -5.04
C LYS A 81 6.56 8.40 -4.04
N ALA A 82 5.85 7.79 -3.10
CA ALA A 82 6.44 6.97 -2.03
C ALA A 82 5.38 6.03 -1.44
N ILE A 83 5.85 4.94 -0.85
CA ILE A 83 5.01 3.99 -0.10
C ILE A 83 5.58 3.91 1.31
N SER A 84 4.71 4.16 2.26
CA SER A 84 4.94 4.06 3.71
C SER A 84 3.76 3.29 4.31
N ASN A 85 3.39 3.52 5.57
CA ASN A 85 2.09 3.06 6.08
C ASN A 85 0.88 3.60 5.28
N VAL A 86 1.09 4.69 4.54
CA VAL A 86 0.16 5.25 3.54
C VAL A 86 0.81 5.35 2.16
N ILE A 87 -0.02 5.39 1.12
CA ILE A 87 0.39 5.55 -0.28
C ILE A 87 0.43 7.04 -0.61
N HIS A 88 1.61 7.56 -0.95
CA HIS A 88 1.78 8.96 -1.33
C HIS A 88 1.69 9.12 -2.83
N LEU A 89 0.78 9.97 -3.29
CA LEU A 89 0.52 10.25 -4.69
C LEU A 89 0.93 11.69 -5.02
N ILE A 90 1.34 11.91 -6.27
CA ILE A 90 1.66 13.22 -6.81
C ILE A 90 1.08 13.38 -8.22
N ASP A 91 0.48 14.53 -8.47
CA ASP A 91 0.16 14.97 -9.83
C ASP A 91 1.42 15.59 -10.46
N PRO A 92 1.97 15.01 -11.54
CA PRO A 92 3.17 15.52 -12.20
C PRO A 92 3.01 16.92 -12.82
N LEU A 93 1.78 17.35 -13.14
CA LEU A 93 1.52 18.62 -13.81
C LEU A 93 1.30 19.76 -12.80
N SER A 94 0.47 19.53 -11.78
CA SER A 94 0.15 20.55 -10.78
C SER A 94 1.06 20.55 -9.56
N GLY A 95 1.80 19.46 -9.32
CA GLY A 95 2.56 19.24 -8.09
C GLY A 95 1.70 18.97 -6.87
N GLN A 96 0.38 18.85 -7.01
CA GLN A 96 -0.53 18.51 -5.92
C GLN A 96 -0.18 17.12 -5.37
N MET A 97 -0.09 17.02 -4.04
CA MET A 97 0.16 15.75 -3.36
C MET A 97 -1.11 15.27 -2.67
N ALA A 98 -1.28 13.96 -2.62
CA ALA A 98 -2.40 13.32 -1.93
C ALA A 98 -1.92 12.07 -1.20
N GLN A 99 -2.63 11.70 -0.12
CA GLN A 99 -2.35 10.51 0.66
C GLN A 99 -3.55 9.57 0.60
N LEU A 100 -3.31 8.34 0.18
CA LEU A 100 -4.31 7.27 0.14
C LEU A 100 -3.98 6.26 1.25
N SER A 101 -4.91 6.08 2.19
CA SER A 101 -4.75 5.09 3.26
C SER A 101 -4.90 3.66 2.72
N GLY A 102 -4.27 2.69 3.40
CA GLY A 102 -4.41 1.27 3.06
C GLY A 102 -5.87 0.82 3.02
N ASP A 103 -6.68 1.21 4.01
CA ASP A 103 -8.10 0.87 4.04
C ASP A 103 -8.88 1.44 2.84
N ALA A 104 -8.57 2.68 2.45
CA ALA A 104 -9.20 3.28 1.29
C ALA A 104 -8.80 2.58 0.00
N PHE A 105 -7.52 2.20 -0.13
CA PHE A 105 -7.02 1.42 -1.25
C PHE A 105 -7.72 0.05 -1.36
N TRP A 106 -7.88 -0.68 -0.25
CA TRP A 106 -8.49 -2.02 -0.29
C TRP A 106 -10.01 -2.00 -0.52
N ARG A 107 -10.69 -0.86 -0.32
CA ARG A 107 -12.11 -0.68 -0.68
C ARG A 107 -12.32 -0.50 -2.18
N ASP A 108 -11.41 0.19 -2.85
CA ASP A 108 -11.47 0.44 -4.30
C ASP A 108 -10.05 0.30 -4.91
N PRO A 109 -9.56 -0.95 -5.08
CA PRO A 109 -8.18 -1.19 -5.48
C PRO A 109 -7.89 -0.68 -6.89
N VAL A 110 -6.85 0.11 -7.02
CA VAL A 110 -6.36 0.61 -8.32
C VAL A 110 -5.18 -0.20 -8.80
N ARG A 111 -5.13 -0.46 -10.10
CA ARG A 111 -3.97 -1.07 -10.76
C ARG A 111 -3.15 0.00 -11.48
N PRO A 112 -1.81 -0.13 -11.50
CA PRO A 112 -0.99 0.78 -12.27
C PRO A 112 -1.25 0.60 -13.76
N VAL A 113 -1.39 1.74 -14.47
CA VAL A 113 -1.46 1.75 -15.93
C VAL A 113 -0.11 1.36 -16.50
N ILE A 114 0.95 1.93 -15.92
CA ILE A 114 2.34 1.61 -16.24
C ILE A 114 3.06 1.39 -14.92
N THR A 115 3.69 0.22 -14.79
CA THR A 115 4.56 -0.08 -13.66
C THR A 115 5.92 0.57 -13.84
N ALA A 116 6.59 0.87 -12.73
CA ALA A 116 7.96 1.36 -12.69
C ALA A 116 9.02 0.33 -13.15
N ALA A 117 8.60 -0.71 -13.88
CA ALA A 117 9.51 -1.68 -14.46
C ALA A 117 10.43 -0.98 -15.47
N ARG A 118 11.75 -1.18 -15.33
CA ARG A 118 12.77 -0.56 -16.17
C ARG A 118 12.56 -0.79 -17.67
N THR A 119 11.94 -1.91 -18.05
CA THR A 119 11.60 -2.24 -19.45
C THR A 119 10.54 -1.33 -20.06
N ARG A 120 9.79 -0.59 -19.25
CA ARG A 120 8.71 0.32 -19.69
C ARG A 120 9.10 1.80 -19.61
N MET A 121 10.34 2.10 -19.21
CA MET A 121 10.84 3.48 -19.12
C MET A 121 11.82 3.76 -20.24
N THR A 122 11.64 4.90 -20.89
CA THR A 122 12.56 5.41 -21.91
C THR A 122 13.36 6.58 -21.33
N ARG A 123 14.67 6.61 -21.63
CA ARG A 123 15.53 7.71 -21.23
C ARG A 123 15.31 8.92 -22.15
N TYR A 124 15.26 10.10 -21.58
CA TYR A 124 15.16 11.37 -22.30
C TYR A 124 16.32 12.28 -21.91
N VAL A 125 16.74 13.14 -22.84
CA VAL A 125 17.73 14.20 -22.60
C VAL A 125 16.99 15.52 -22.42
N VAL A 126 17.27 16.23 -21.33
CA VAL A 126 16.67 17.53 -21.05
C VAL A 126 17.41 18.60 -21.85
N LEU A 127 16.71 19.27 -22.77
CA LEU A 127 17.28 20.32 -23.63
C LEU A 127 17.20 21.72 -22.99
N GLY A 128 16.24 21.94 -22.10
CA GLY A 128 16.01 23.22 -21.43
C GLY A 128 15.07 23.06 -20.24
N LYS A 129 15.04 24.06 -19.35
CA LYS A 129 14.13 24.13 -18.21
C LYS A 129 13.64 25.55 -18.03
N GLU A 130 12.35 25.71 -17.77
CA GLU A 130 11.76 26.98 -17.36
C GLU A 130 11.10 26.79 -15.99
N PRO A 131 11.45 27.61 -14.99
CA PRO A 131 10.84 27.51 -13.68
C PRO A 131 9.40 28.02 -13.74
N ILE A 132 8.46 27.19 -13.31
CA ILE A 132 7.04 27.57 -13.20
C ILE A 132 6.74 27.87 -11.74
N MET A 133 6.16 29.03 -11.47
CA MET A 133 5.61 29.35 -10.15
C MET A 133 4.31 28.56 -9.97
N LEU A 134 4.38 27.44 -9.26
CA LEU A 134 3.18 26.67 -8.90
C LEU A 134 2.32 27.51 -7.95
N ARG A 135 1.08 27.80 -8.34
CA ARG A 135 0.10 28.40 -7.43
C ARG A 135 -0.14 27.42 -6.28
N LYS A 136 0.25 27.79 -5.07
CA LYS A 136 -0.17 27.07 -3.86
C LYS A 136 -1.69 27.21 -3.78
N ASN A 137 -2.42 26.11 -3.96
CA ASN A 137 -3.83 26.06 -3.62
C ASN A 137 -3.90 26.18 -2.09
N VAL A 138 -4.27 27.37 -1.61
CA VAL A 138 -4.63 27.65 -0.21
C VAL A 138 -5.99 27.04 0.09
#